data_AF-A0A9D4AG12-F1
#
_entry.id   AF-A0A9D4AG12-F1
#
_cell.length_a   1.000
_cell.length_b   1.000
_cell.length_c   1.000
_cell.angle_alpha   90.00
_cell.angle_beta   90.00
_cell.angle_gamma   90.00
#
_symmetry.space_group_name_H-M   'P 1'
#
loop_
_entity.id
_entity.type
_entity.pdbx_description
1 polymer ?
#
loop_
_entity_poly.entity_id
_entity_poly.type
_entity_poly.pdbx_seq_one_letter_code
_entity_poly.pdbx_strand_id
1 'polypeptide(L)'
;MVNHSFPELRILDLANNDLAGPLPKGHVKNMKGMWNLDEQGTSSYMGTRNFSYHYSVSSTIKGFEIKLEKILTIFASIDLSNNMFVGEISSFVGQHNSLRGLNLSHNSFSGQIPESIGNLTQLEWLDLSSNKLNGQIPHKLADLTFLAFLNLSDNRLTGPIPQGRQFNTFENASYHGNIGLCGFPLSRGCNADGGQPPPPS
;
A
#
# COMPACT_ATOMS: atom_id res chain seq x y z
N MET A 1 -20.90 -19.86 -15.21
CA MET A 1 -20.07 -19.78 -13.99
C MET A 1 -20.62 -18.65 -13.16
N VAL A 2 -21.01 -18.91 -11.90
CA VAL A 2 -21.52 -17.87 -11.01
C VAL A 2 -20.34 -16.97 -10.65
N ASN A 3 -20.41 -15.70 -11.06
CA ASN A 3 -19.41 -14.69 -10.74
C ASN A 3 -19.59 -14.32 -9.26
N HIS A 4 -18.88 -15.01 -8.36
CA HIS A 4 -18.85 -14.67 -6.93
C HIS A 4 -18.01 -13.40 -6.74
N SER A 5 -18.59 -12.29 -7.18
CA SER A 5 -18.06 -10.94 -7.02
C SER A 5 -18.54 -10.41 -5.69
N PHE A 6 -17.66 -9.74 -4.93
CA PHE A 6 -18.01 -9.03 -3.71
C PHE A 6 -18.00 -7.52 -3.99
N PRO A 7 -18.97 -7.00 -4.78
CA PRO A 7 -18.92 -5.62 -5.26
C PRO A 7 -19.01 -4.60 -4.15
N GLU A 8 -19.61 -4.94 -3.03
CA GLU A 8 -19.77 -4.01 -1.91
C GLU A 8 -18.59 -4.06 -0.93
N LEU A 9 -17.71 -5.07 -0.98
CA LEU A 9 -16.68 -5.31 0.05
C LEU A 9 -15.82 -4.06 0.29
N ARG A 10 -15.60 -3.72 1.57
CA ARG A 10 -14.79 -2.56 2.00
C ARG A 10 -13.59 -2.93 2.85
N ILE A 11 -13.67 -4.03 3.58
CA ILE A 11 -12.57 -4.56 4.38
C ILE A 11 -12.30 -5.96 3.88
N LEU A 12 -11.06 -6.19 3.46
CA LEU A 12 -10.55 -7.50 3.13
C LEU A 12 -9.36 -7.76 4.05
N ASP A 13 -9.52 -8.69 4.99
CA ASP A 13 -8.43 -9.16 5.84
C ASP A 13 -8.27 -10.67 5.62
N LEU A 14 -7.17 -11.04 4.99
CA LEU A 14 -6.73 -12.43 4.80
C LEU A 14 -5.31 -12.61 5.34
N ALA A 15 -4.88 -11.77 6.27
CA ALA A 15 -3.53 -11.81 6.82
C ALA A 15 -3.26 -13.11 7.56
N ASN A 16 -1.99 -13.50 7.67
CA ASN A 16 -1.53 -14.66 8.46
C ASN A 16 -2.13 -15.99 7.97
N ASN A 17 -2.02 -16.25 6.67
CA ASN A 17 -2.46 -17.50 6.05
C ASN A 17 -1.36 -18.06 5.14
N ASP A 18 -1.61 -19.24 4.59
CA ASP A 18 -0.73 -19.89 3.61
C ASP A 18 -1.18 -19.62 2.15
N LEU A 19 -1.82 -18.46 1.88
CA LEU A 19 -2.29 -18.15 0.53
C LEU A 19 -1.12 -17.90 -0.41
N ALA A 20 -1.12 -18.58 -1.55
CA ALA A 20 -0.03 -18.56 -2.51
C ALA A 20 -0.51 -18.21 -3.92
N GLY A 21 0.45 -17.90 -4.79
CA GLY A 21 0.20 -17.53 -6.19
C GLY A 21 0.07 -16.02 -6.38
N PRO A 22 -0.27 -15.56 -7.60
CA PRO A 22 -0.47 -14.15 -7.86
C PRO A 22 -1.78 -13.65 -7.25
N LEU A 23 -1.86 -12.34 -7.00
CA LEU A 23 -3.13 -11.71 -6.61
C LEU A 23 -4.22 -12.03 -7.64
N PRO A 24 -5.39 -12.53 -7.20
CA PRO A 24 -6.48 -12.93 -8.10
C PRO A 24 -7.14 -11.69 -8.71
N LYS A 25 -6.56 -11.20 -9.82
CA LYS A 25 -6.93 -9.93 -10.48
C LYS A 25 -8.44 -9.79 -10.70
N GLY A 26 -9.12 -10.87 -11.08
CA GLY A 26 -10.56 -10.87 -11.32
C GLY A 26 -11.42 -10.57 -10.09
N HIS A 27 -11.00 -11.03 -8.91
CA HIS A 27 -11.74 -10.82 -7.67
C HIS A 27 -11.49 -9.40 -7.12
N VAL A 28 -10.22 -8.97 -7.12
CA VAL A 28 -9.83 -7.66 -6.58
C VAL A 28 -10.37 -6.53 -7.46
N LYS A 29 -10.36 -6.70 -8.79
CA LYS A 29 -10.97 -5.74 -9.73
C LYS A 29 -12.46 -5.53 -9.46
N ASN A 30 -13.18 -6.51 -8.91
CA ASN A 30 -14.62 -6.37 -8.76
C ASN A 30 -15.05 -5.77 -7.42
N MET A 31 -14.14 -5.35 -6.54
CA MET A 31 -14.44 -4.74 -5.23
C MET A 31 -14.80 -3.25 -5.34
N LYS A 32 -15.94 -2.98 -5.96
CA LYS A 32 -16.40 -1.61 -6.28
C LYS A 32 -16.64 -0.73 -5.06
N GLY A 33 -16.95 -1.31 -3.90
CA GLY A 33 -17.15 -0.59 -2.63
C GLY A 33 -15.90 0.16 -2.17
N MET A 34 -14.74 -0.21 -2.71
CA MET A 34 -13.45 0.45 -2.48
C MET A 34 -13.08 1.46 -3.61
N TRP A 35 -13.88 1.61 -4.68
CA TRP A 35 -13.55 2.47 -5.83
C TRP A 35 -13.77 3.97 -5.58
N ASN A 36 -14.98 4.37 -5.17
CA ASN A 36 -15.34 5.73 -4.80
C ASN A 36 -16.64 5.70 -3.95
N LEU A 37 -16.72 6.55 -2.93
CA LEU A 37 -18.01 6.95 -2.36
C LEU A 37 -18.53 8.07 -3.25
N ASP A 38 -19.68 7.90 -3.89
CA ASP A 38 -20.30 8.91 -4.74
C ASP A 38 -20.37 10.27 -4.02
N GLU A 39 -20.40 11.38 -4.78
CA GLU A 39 -20.40 12.81 -4.34
C GLU A 39 -21.44 13.18 -3.26
N GLN A 40 -22.31 12.25 -2.87
CA GLN A 40 -23.30 12.40 -1.80
C GLN A 40 -22.85 11.81 -0.45
N GLY A 41 -21.63 11.28 -0.33
CA GLY A 41 -21.03 10.89 0.94
C GLY A 41 -21.67 9.68 1.64
N THR A 42 -22.66 9.02 1.05
CA THR A 42 -23.33 7.85 1.62
C THR A 42 -23.65 6.80 0.56
N SER A 43 -22.70 5.91 0.29
CA SER A 43 -23.08 4.60 -0.27
C SER A 43 -23.66 3.76 0.87
N SER A 44 -24.96 3.43 0.78
CA SER A 44 -25.69 2.61 1.74
C SER A 44 -25.22 1.16 1.67
N TYR A 45 -24.15 0.84 2.39
CA TYR A 45 -23.70 -0.54 2.51
C TYR A 45 -24.69 -1.33 3.40
N MET A 46 -25.26 -2.41 2.85
CA MET A 46 -26.31 -3.23 3.50
C MET A 46 -27.59 -2.47 3.91
N GLY A 47 -27.97 -1.40 3.18
CA GLY A 47 -29.27 -0.74 3.38
C GLY A 47 -29.45 0.01 4.71
N THR A 48 -28.38 0.23 5.48
CA THR A 48 -28.44 0.99 6.73
C THR A 48 -28.03 2.44 6.50
N ARG A 49 -28.81 3.39 7.03
CA ARG A 49 -28.49 4.84 7.02
C ARG A 49 -27.54 5.24 8.17
N ASN A 50 -26.87 4.27 8.79
CA ASN A 50 -25.96 4.50 9.90
C ASN A 50 -24.52 4.66 9.40
N PHE A 51 -23.82 5.68 9.89
CA PHE A 51 -22.43 6.00 9.53
C PHE A 51 -21.39 5.08 10.16
N SER A 52 -21.82 4.10 10.95
CA SER A 52 -20.95 3.18 11.67
C SER A 52 -21.54 1.78 11.72
N TYR A 53 -20.70 0.77 11.53
CA TYR A 53 -21.00 -0.61 11.80
C TYR A 53 -20.91 -0.88 13.31
N HIS A 54 -21.88 -1.61 13.87
CA HIS A 54 -21.79 -2.22 15.19
C HIS A 54 -21.04 -3.58 15.10
N TYR A 55 -19.91 -3.57 14.41
CA TYR A 55 -19.00 -4.70 14.29
C TYR A 55 -17.63 -4.24 14.75
N SER A 56 -16.93 -5.12 15.47
CA SER A 56 -15.53 -4.90 15.81
C SER A 56 -14.63 -5.68 14.87
N VAL A 57 -13.61 -5.02 14.32
CA VAL A 57 -12.50 -5.69 13.63
C VAL A 57 -11.20 -5.37 14.37
N SER A 58 -10.40 -6.39 14.67
CA SER A 58 -9.00 -6.20 15.02
C SER A 58 -8.23 -6.11 13.72
N SER A 59 -7.55 -5.00 13.47
CA SER A 59 -6.75 -4.80 12.27
C SER A 59 -5.41 -4.21 12.66
N THR A 60 -4.34 -4.65 12.00
CA THR A 60 -3.02 -4.08 12.21
C THR A 60 -2.94 -2.74 11.51
N ILE A 61 -3.02 -1.66 12.27
CA ILE A 61 -2.97 -0.29 11.78
C ILE A 61 -1.71 0.35 12.37
N LYS A 62 -0.78 0.79 11.49
CA LYS A 62 0.47 1.45 11.89
C LYS A 62 1.37 0.58 12.80
N GLY A 63 1.38 -0.74 12.59
CA GLY A 63 2.15 -1.69 13.40
C GLY A 63 1.54 -2.01 14.78
N PHE A 64 0.33 -1.52 15.05
CA PHE A 64 -0.42 -1.85 16.27
C PHE A 64 -1.67 -2.64 15.90
N GLU A 65 -1.98 -3.68 16.67
CA GLU A 65 -3.27 -4.32 16.60
C GLU A 65 -4.32 -3.35 17.19
N ILE A 66 -5.12 -2.74 16.32
CA ILE A 66 -6.19 -1.83 16.72
C ILE A 66 -7.51 -2.55 16.59
N LYS A 67 -8.23 -2.66 17.71
CA LYS A 67 -9.64 -3.06 17.71
C LYS A 67 -10.51 -1.86 17.38
N LEU A 68 -11.05 -1.80 16.16
CA LEU A 68 -12.04 -0.80 15.76
C LEU A 68 -13.39 -1.20 16.35
N GLU A 69 -13.77 -0.66 17.52
CA GLU A 69 -15.06 -0.99 18.17
C GLU A 69 -16.30 -0.48 17.42
N LYS A 70 -16.10 0.53 16.57
CA LYS A 70 -17.06 1.02 15.58
C LYS A 70 -16.31 1.33 14.30
N ILE A 71 -16.61 0.60 13.24
CA ILE A 71 -16.01 0.83 11.93
C ILE A 71 -16.89 1.87 11.23
N LEU A 72 -16.34 3.03 10.87
CA LEU A 72 -17.06 3.99 10.05
C LEU A 72 -17.30 3.40 8.67
N THR A 73 -18.46 3.67 8.05
CA THR A 73 -18.75 3.16 6.70
C THR A 73 -17.69 3.59 5.69
N ILE A 74 -17.03 4.73 5.89
CA ILE A 74 -15.96 5.24 5.03
C ILE A 74 -14.65 4.45 5.10
N PHE A 75 -14.48 3.57 6.10
CA PHE A 75 -13.25 2.82 6.27
C PHE A 75 -13.17 1.71 5.24
N ALA A 76 -12.10 1.73 4.44
CA ALA A 76 -11.78 0.69 3.49
C ALA A 76 -10.31 0.27 3.66
N SER A 77 -10.07 -1.03 3.80
CA SER A 77 -8.72 -1.58 3.97
C SER A 77 -8.56 -2.92 3.28
N ILE A 78 -7.34 -3.18 2.83
CA ILE A 78 -6.91 -4.48 2.33
C ILE A 78 -5.68 -4.88 3.15
N ASP A 79 -5.79 -5.98 3.90
CA ASP A 79 -4.67 -6.65 4.57
C ASP A 79 -4.51 -8.06 4.01
N LEU A 80 -3.39 -8.27 3.32
CA LEU A 80 -2.96 -9.56 2.75
C LEU A 80 -1.58 -9.96 3.29
N SER A 81 -1.16 -9.38 4.42
CA SER A 81 0.17 -9.60 4.99
C SER A 81 0.39 -11.02 5.47
N ASN A 82 1.65 -11.41 5.65
CA ASN A 82 2.03 -12.73 6.18
C ASN A 82 1.38 -13.87 5.38
N ASN A 83 1.67 -13.90 4.09
CA ASN A 83 1.20 -14.92 3.13
C ASN A 83 2.36 -15.30 2.17
N MET A 84 2.05 -16.10 1.15
CA MET A 84 2.99 -16.55 0.11
C MET A 84 2.66 -15.98 -1.28
N PHE A 85 2.05 -14.79 -1.36
CA PHE A 85 1.72 -14.18 -2.65
C PHE A 85 2.99 -13.85 -3.46
N VAL A 86 2.92 -14.06 -4.77
CA VAL A 86 4.03 -13.85 -5.72
C VAL A 86 3.62 -12.98 -6.90
N GLY A 87 4.58 -12.61 -7.74
CA GLY A 87 4.33 -11.81 -8.94
C GLY A 87 4.23 -10.32 -8.64
N GLU A 88 3.73 -9.56 -9.61
CA GLU A 88 3.69 -8.10 -9.51
C GLU A 88 2.45 -7.60 -8.79
N ILE A 89 2.61 -6.52 -8.01
CA ILE A 89 1.48 -5.71 -7.58
C ILE A 89 0.89 -5.08 -8.83
N SER A 90 -0.36 -5.39 -9.14
CA SER A 90 -0.96 -4.93 -10.38
C SER A 90 -1.47 -3.50 -10.26
N SER A 91 -1.37 -2.72 -11.34
CA SER A 91 -1.78 -1.32 -11.38
C SER A 91 -3.26 -1.07 -11.05
N PHE A 92 -4.14 -2.09 -11.17
CA PHE A 92 -5.55 -1.96 -10.80
C PHE A 92 -5.75 -1.59 -9.32
N VAL A 93 -4.76 -1.86 -8.44
CA VAL A 93 -4.84 -1.48 -7.02
C VAL A 93 -5.17 0.01 -6.89
N GLY A 94 -4.60 0.84 -7.78
CA GLY A 94 -4.84 2.27 -7.86
C GLY A 94 -6.24 2.71 -8.36
N GLN A 95 -7.18 1.79 -8.57
CA GLN A 95 -8.58 2.11 -8.86
C GLN A 95 -9.43 2.27 -7.58
N HIS A 96 -8.87 1.92 -6.42
CA HIS A 96 -9.58 1.86 -5.14
C HIS A 96 -9.41 3.14 -4.32
N ASN A 97 -9.84 4.29 -4.83
CA ASN A 97 -9.51 5.59 -4.24
C ASN A 97 -10.06 5.82 -2.82
N SER A 98 -11.05 5.04 -2.37
CA SER A 98 -11.55 5.14 -1.00
C SER A 98 -10.69 4.39 0.02
N LEU A 99 -9.70 3.61 -0.44
CA LEU A 99 -8.82 2.82 0.43
C LEU A 99 -8.06 3.72 1.40
N ARG A 100 -8.22 3.44 2.70
CA ARG A 100 -7.49 4.06 3.80
C ARG A 100 -6.23 3.30 4.15
N GLY A 101 -6.21 1.99 3.86
CA GLY A 101 -5.15 1.10 4.31
C GLY A 101 -4.81 0.00 3.32
N LEU A 102 -3.53 -0.19 3.05
CA LEU A 102 -3.02 -1.29 2.22
C LEU A 102 -1.83 -1.96 2.89
N ASN A 103 -2.00 -3.22 3.31
CA ASN A 103 -0.94 -4.07 3.84
C ASN A 103 -0.68 -5.23 2.88
N LEU A 104 0.49 -5.24 2.24
CA LEU A 104 0.98 -6.34 1.41
C LEU A 104 2.30 -6.90 1.96
N SER A 105 2.66 -6.56 3.20
CA SER A 105 3.93 -6.93 3.81
C SER A 105 4.11 -8.45 3.95
N HIS A 106 5.35 -8.89 4.14
CA HIS A 106 5.69 -10.30 4.41
C HIS A 106 5.08 -11.26 3.37
N ASN A 107 5.40 -11.01 2.11
CA ASN A 107 5.01 -11.81 0.96
C ASN A 107 6.22 -12.00 0.04
N SER A 108 6.00 -12.46 -1.20
CA SER A 108 7.02 -12.59 -2.23
C SER A 108 6.69 -11.77 -3.49
N PHE A 109 6.02 -10.62 -3.33
CA PHE A 109 5.75 -9.71 -4.44
C PHE A 109 7.07 -9.20 -5.06
N SER A 110 7.11 -9.15 -6.39
CA SER A 110 8.28 -8.73 -7.17
C SER A 110 7.91 -7.64 -8.18
N GLY A 111 8.90 -7.15 -8.92
CA GLY A 111 8.69 -6.05 -9.87
C GLY A 111 8.64 -4.70 -9.18
N GLN A 112 8.18 -3.68 -9.91
CA GLN A 112 8.14 -2.30 -9.42
C GLN A 112 6.90 -2.01 -8.59
N ILE A 113 6.99 -1.03 -7.70
CA ILE A 113 5.81 -0.43 -7.07
C ILE A 113 5.04 0.32 -8.18
N PRO A 114 3.77 -0.01 -8.46
CA PRO A 114 3.01 0.66 -9.51
C PRO A 114 2.79 2.12 -9.19
N GLU A 115 3.01 3.01 -10.16
CA GLU A 115 2.70 4.45 -9.98
C GLU A 115 1.24 4.71 -9.62
N SER A 116 0.33 3.82 -10.00
CA SER A 116 -1.10 3.95 -9.73
C SER A 116 -1.45 3.91 -8.24
N ILE A 117 -0.56 3.42 -7.37
CA ILE A 117 -0.75 3.55 -5.91
C ILE A 117 -0.82 5.03 -5.50
N GLY A 118 -0.15 5.93 -6.25
CA GLY A 118 -0.26 7.38 -6.06
C GLY A 118 -1.67 7.96 -6.33
N ASN A 119 -2.59 7.18 -6.93
CA ASN A 119 -3.99 7.61 -7.11
C ASN A 119 -4.85 7.39 -5.85
N LEU A 120 -4.34 6.65 -4.85
CA LEU A 120 -5.07 6.34 -3.61
C LEU A 120 -5.04 7.54 -2.67
N THR A 121 -5.65 8.66 -3.07
CA THR A 121 -5.51 9.95 -2.38
C THR A 121 -6.00 9.96 -0.94
N GLN A 122 -6.85 9.00 -0.54
CA GLN A 122 -7.32 8.84 0.83
C GLN A 122 -6.48 7.86 1.68
N LEU A 123 -5.38 7.34 1.15
CA LEU A 123 -4.57 6.34 1.84
C LEU A 123 -3.87 6.96 3.06
N GLU A 124 -4.10 6.36 4.22
CA GLU A 124 -3.55 6.79 5.50
C GLU A 124 -2.36 5.94 5.93
N TRP A 125 -2.30 4.68 5.50
CA TRP A 125 -1.20 3.79 5.81
C TRP A 125 -0.91 2.81 4.66
N LEU A 126 0.38 2.61 4.38
CA LEU A 126 0.90 1.72 3.34
C LEU A 126 2.05 0.89 3.89
N ASP A 127 1.90 -0.43 3.89
CA ASP A 127 2.98 -1.36 4.23
C ASP A 127 3.23 -2.34 3.08
N LEU A 128 4.42 -2.22 2.47
CA LEU A 128 4.92 -3.09 1.41
C LEU A 128 6.21 -3.80 1.83
N SER A 129 6.54 -3.77 3.13
CA SER A 129 7.82 -4.27 3.65
C SER A 129 7.98 -5.78 3.48
N SER A 130 9.21 -6.28 3.57
CA SER A 130 9.51 -7.72 3.50
C SER A 130 8.94 -8.39 2.23
N ASN A 131 9.32 -7.86 1.08
CA ASN A 131 8.96 -8.38 -0.25
C ASN A 131 10.20 -8.42 -1.15
N LYS A 132 10.02 -8.67 -2.45
CA LYS A 132 11.08 -8.68 -3.48
C LYS A 132 10.90 -7.52 -4.48
N LEU A 133 10.26 -6.44 -4.06
CA LEU A 133 10.00 -5.26 -4.92
C LEU A 133 11.31 -4.60 -5.30
N ASN A 134 11.38 -4.05 -6.51
CA ASN A 134 12.60 -3.48 -7.08
C ASN A 134 12.32 -2.19 -7.87
N GLY A 135 13.37 -1.56 -8.38
CA GLY A 135 13.27 -0.28 -9.07
C GLY A 135 13.06 0.89 -8.12
N GLN A 136 12.66 2.02 -8.69
CA GLN A 136 12.50 3.26 -7.94
C GLN A 136 11.17 3.34 -7.20
N ILE A 137 11.16 4.08 -6.10
CA ILE A 137 9.91 4.48 -5.43
C ILE A 137 9.20 5.52 -6.32
N PRO A 138 7.94 5.31 -6.74
CA PRO A 138 7.22 6.26 -7.56
C PRO A 138 7.10 7.62 -6.89
N HIS A 139 7.45 8.69 -7.60
CA HIS A 139 7.36 10.06 -7.09
C HIS A 139 5.93 10.43 -6.66
N LYS A 140 4.91 9.88 -7.33
CA LYS A 140 3.49 10.09 -6.98
C LYS A 140 3.11 9.65 -5.56
N LEU A 141 3.88 8.76 -4.92
CA LEU A 141 3.63 8.44 -3.50
C LEU A 141 3.86 9.65 -2.59
N ALA A 142 4.69 10.62 -3.02
CA ALA A 142 4.90 11.87 -2.30
C ALA A 142 3.68 12.80 -2.35
N ASP A 143 2.72 12.57 -3.25
CA ASP A 143 1.49 13.36 -3.38
C ASP A 143 0.36 12.88 -2.45
N LEU A 144 0.53 11.73 -1.77
CA LEU A 144 -0.48 11.15 -0.88
C LEU A 144 -0.58 11.88 0.47
N THR A 145 -1.24 13.03 0.51
CA THR A 145 -1.21 13.96 1.66
C THR A 145 -1.79 13.42 2.97
N PHE A 146 -2.60 12.36 2.93
CA PHE A 146 -3.16 11.71 4.11
C PHE A 146 -2.28 10.58 4.66
N LEU A 147 -1.22 10.19 3.94
CA LEU A 147 -0.36 9.08 4.31
C LEU A 147 0.43 9.42 5.58
N ALA A 148 0.06 8.75 6.67
CA ALA A 148 0.63 8.93 8.00
C ALA A 148 1.56 7.77 8.42
N PHE A 149 1.52 6.65 7.70
CA PHE A 149 2.43 5.52 7.91
C PHE A 149 2.88 4.95 6.57
N LEU A 150 4.18 4.76 6.45
CA LEU A 150 4.82 4.14 5.30
C LEU A 150 5.86 3.15 5.81
N ASN A 151 5.80 1.91 5.32
CA ASN A 151 6.89 0.97 5.46
C ASN A 151 7.19 0.29 4.12
N LEU A 152 8.40 0.51 3.63
CA LEU A 152 8.96 -0.08 2.40
C LEU A 152 10.20 -0.92 2.72
N SER A 153 10.48 -1.20 3.99
CA SER A 153 11.71 -1.87 4.41
C SER A 153 11.85 -3.26 3.79
N ASP A 154 13.08 -3.77 3.74
CA ASP A 154 13.36 -5.16 3.39
C ASP A 154 12.82 -5.54 2.00
N ASN A 155 13.14 -4.69 1.04
CA ASN A 155 12.91 -4.88 -0.40
C ASN A 155 14.23 -4.70 -1.17
N ARG A 156 14.16 -4.62 -2.50
CA ARG A 156 15.30 -4.38 -3.41
C ARG A 156 15.15 -3.05 -4.15
N LEU A 157 14.56 -2.05 -3.51
CA LEU A 157 14.32 -0.73 -4.09
C LEU A 157 15.64 0.03 -4.31
N THR A 158 15.66 0.86 -5.33
CA THR A 158 16.84 1.61 -5.78
C THR A 158 16.54 3.08 -6.05
N GLY A 159 17.59 3.91 -6.10
CA GLY A 159 17.48 5.31 -6.48
C GLY A 159 17.08 6.24 -5.33
N PRO A 160 16.80 7.52 -5.64
CA PRO A 160 16.48 8.52 -4.63
C PRO A 160 15.12 8.26 -3.99
N ILE A 161 15.07 8.44 -2.67
CA ILE A 161 13.81 8.51 -1.93
C ILE A 161 13.08 9.79 -2.36
N PRO A 162 11.83 9.70 -2.86
CA PRO A 162 11.03 10.86 -3.23
C PRO A 162 10.93 11.85 -2.08
N GLN A 163 10.97 13.14 -2.38
CA GLN A 163 10.79 14.18 -1.39
C GLN A 163 9.43 14.84 -1.59
N GLY A 164 8.72 15.11 -0.50
CA GLY A 164 7.39 15.71 -0.51
C GLY A 164 6.87 15.90 0.92
N ARG A 165 5.74 16.60 1.08
CA ARG A 165 5.24 17.10 2.37
C ARG A 165 5.31 16.04 3.49
N GLN A 166 4.39 15.07 3.46
CA GLN A 166 4.32 13.98 4.42
C GLN A 166 5.41 12.94 4.20
N PHE A 167 5.92 12.79 2.96
CA PHE A 167 6.95 11.80 2.65
C PHE A 167 8.28 12.10 3.35
N ASN A 168 8.59 13.37 3.59
CA ASN A 168 9.76 13.82 4.37
C ASN A 168 9.60 13.60 5.88
N THR A 169 8.47 13.10 6.36
CA THR A 169 8.25 12.84 7.80
C THR A 169 8.55 11.40 8.19
N PHE A 170 8.71 10.49 7.21
CA PHE A 170 9.00 9.10 7.48
C PHE A 170 10.45 8.89 7.90
N GLU A 171 10.66 7.97 8.84
CA GLU A 171 11.96 7.70 9.44
C GLU A 171 12.80 6.73 8.60
N ASN A 172 14.09 6.59 8.94
CA ASN A 172 15.00 5.63 8.32
C ASN A 172 14.44 4.18 8.33
N ALA A 173 13.74 3.81 9.40
CA ALA A 173 13.12 2.49 9.53
C ALA A 173 12.19 2.14 8.36
N SER A 174 11.45 3.11 7.81
CA SER A 174 10.55 2.93 6.66
C SER A 174 11.26 2.49 5.38
N TYR A 175 12.58 2.63 5.29
CA TYR A 175 13.38 2.38 4.08
C TYR A 175 14.51 1.37 4.30
N HIS A 176 14.70 0.88 5.53
CA HIS A 176 15.77 -0.05 5.90
C HIS A 176 15.79 -1.30 5.00
N GLY A 177 16.93 -1.99 4.90
CA GLY A 177 17.05 -3.22 4.09
C GLY A 177 17.10 -3.00 2.57
N ASN A 178 16.74 -1.82 2.06
CA ASN A 178 16.85 -1.49 0.64
C ASN A 178 18.24 -0.96 0.27
N ILE A 179 19.15 -1.85 -0.08
CA ILE A 179 20.56 -1.52 -0.34
C ILE A 179 20.80 -0.55 -1.49
N GLY A 180 19.82 -0.30 -2.38
CA GLY A 180 19.98 0.61 -3.51
C GLY A 180 19.37 2.00 -3.29
N LEU A 181 18.64 2.23 -2.19
CA LEU A 181 18.06 3.53 -1.89
C LEU A 181 19.11 4.52 -1.41
N CYS A 182 18.86 5.80 -1.68
CA CYS A 182 19.66 6.93 -1.26
C CYS A 182 18.78 8.16 -1.02
N GLY A 183 19.34 9.19 -0.39
CA GLY A 183 18.63 10.43 -0.07
C GLY A 183 17.95 10.39 1.29
N PHE A 184 17.49 11.56 1.75
CA PHE A 184 16.81 11.72 3.04
C PHE A 184 15.59 10.78 3.14
N PRO A 185 15.36 10.08 4.27
CA PRO A 185 16.03 10.21 5.58
C PRO A 185 17.29 9.32 5.75
N LEU A 186 17.72 8.60 4.72
CA LEU A 186 18.93 7.78 4.80
C LEU A 186 20.17 8.66 4.84
N SER A 187 21.18 8.24 5.60
CA SER A 187 22.49 8.92 5.63
C SER A 187 23.27 8.78 4.32
N ARG A 188 22.81 7.94 3.39
CA ARG A 188 23.47 7.70 2.10
C ARG A 188 23.07 8.76 1.08
N GLY A 189 24.04 9.49 0.54
CA GLY A 189 23.83 10.44 -0.55
C GLY A 189 23.53 9.77 -1.89
N CYS A 190 22.76 10.46 -2.75
CA CYS A 190 22.50 10.03 -4.13
C CYS A 190 23.55 10.58 -5.09
N ASN A 191 24.77 10.05 -5.04
CA ASN A 191 25.78 10.41 -6.04
C ASN A 191 25.56 9.58 -7.30
N ALA A 192 25.53 10.23 -8.46
CA ALA A 192 25.35 9.60 -9.77
C ALA A 192 26.60 8.84 -10.28
N ASP A 193 27.68 8.79 -9.50
CA ASP A 193 28.96 8.28 -9.98
C ASP A 193 29.16 6.81 -9.63
N GLY A 194 28.55 5.97 -10.45
CA GLY A 194 29.21 4.73 -10.86
C GLY A 194 30.48 5.11 -11.63
N GLY A 195 31.63 5.07 -10.94
CA GLY A 195 33.01 5.15 -11.45
C GLY A 195 33.22 5.62 -12.89
N GLN A 196 33.48 6.92 -13.06
CA GLN A 196 34.19 7.41 -14.22
C GLN A 196 35.71 7.36 -13.90
N PRO A 197 36.53 6.58 -14.63
CA PRO A 197 37.97 6.58 -14.39
C PRO A 197 38.53 7.97 -14.68
N PRO A 198 39.54 8.43 -13.92
CA PRO A 198 40.14 9.74 -14.16
C PRO A 198 40.69 9.81 -15.59
N PRO A 199 40.58 10.96 -16.27
CA PRO A 199 41.12 11.12 -17.61
C PRO A 199 42.63 10.85 -17.59
N PRO A 200 43.17 10.15 -18.60
CA PRO A 200 44.58 9.81 -18.64
C PRO A 200 45.43 11.09 -18.68
N SER A 201 46.42 11.13 -17.77
CA SER A 201 47.46 12.15 -17.69
C SER A 201 48.33 12.19 -18.94
#